data_AF-A0A0E9LXF0-F1
#
_entry.id   AF-A0A0E9LXF0-F1
#
_cell.length_a   1.000
_cell.length_b   1.000
_cell.length_c   1.000
_cell.angle_alpha   90.00
_cell.angle_beta   90.00
_cell.angle_gamma   90.00
#
_symmetry.space_group_name_H-M   'P 1'
#
loop_
_entity.id
_entity.type
_entity.pdbx_description
1 polymer ?
#
loop_
_entity_poly.entity_id
_entity_poly.type
_entity_poly.pdbx_seq_one_letter_code
_entity_poly.pdbx_strand_id
1 'polypeptide(L)'
;MWRYQIGDTVRFISTYPHKIIISGRTKHFINAFGEEMMIDNAEKALDAACEATGATIKEFTAAPVYMGAETKGTHQWLIEFDNPPADTSAFMKIMDDNLRENNSDYDAKRYKDITLDTPQLVVAREGLFFDWLKKKKKLGGQNKVPRLANNREYIDQLLELNETAHI
;
A
#
# COMPACT_ATOMS: atom_id res chain seq x y z
N MET A 1 8.48 -9.64 31.28
CA MET A 1 7.41 -9.44 30.28
C MET A 1 7.05 -10.82 29.72
N TRP A 2 5.80 -11.27 29.79
CA TRP A 2 5.39 -12.63 29.39
C TRP A 2 4.53 -12.55 28.12
N ARG A 3 4.98 -13.19 27.03
CA ARG A 3 4.25 -13.37 25.76
C ARG A 3 3.56 -12.10 25.21
N TYR A 4 4.26 -10.97 25.22
CA TYR A 4 3.77 -9.74 24.62
C TYR A 4 4.04 -9.74 23.11
N GLN A 5 3.00 -9.48 22.29
CA GLN A 5 3.15 -9.40 20.84
C GLN A 5 3.77 -8.04 20.47
N ILE A 6 5.07 -8.05 20.13
CA ILE A 6 5.84 -6.86 19.74
C ILE A 6 5.37 -6.34 18.38
N GLY A 7 4.91 -7.24 17.52
CA GLY A 7 4.41 -6.91 16.19
C GLY A 7 5.51 -6.65 15.17
N ASP A 8 6.68 -7.25 15.32
CA ASP A 8 7.71 -7.33 14.27
C ASP A 8 7.52 -8.64 13.47
N THR A 9 7.72 -8.60 12.16
CA THR A 9 7.83 -9.79 11.31
C THR A 9 9.31 -10.16 11.16
N VAL A 10 9.61 -11.45 11.16
CA VAL A 10 10.98 -11.96 11.00
C VAL A 10 11.03 -12.94 9.84
N ARG A 11 12.08 -12.86 9.03
CA ARG A 11 12.36 -13.83 7.96
C ARG A 11 13.57 -14.66 8.33
N PHE A 12 13.43 -15.98 8.21
CA PHE A 12 14.57 -16.89 8.33
C PHE A 12 15.39 -16.86 7.04
N ILE A 13 16.67 -16.51 7.17
CA ILE A 13 17.66 -16.63 6.09
C ILE A 13 18.50 -17.91 6.22
N SER A 14 18.39 -18.62 7.35
CA SER A 14 18.94 -19.96 7.56
C SER A 14 18.14 -20.67 8.63
N THR A 15 17.78 -21.92 8.40
CA THR A 15 17.13 -22.79 9.38
C THR A 15 18.14 -23.53 10.27
N TYR A 16 19.43 -23.60 9.90
CA TYR A 16 20.50 -24.10 10.78
C TYR A 16 21.91 -23.67 10.31
N PRO A 17 22.72 -22.98 11.14
CA PRO A 17 22.31 -22.31 12.37
C PRO A 17 21.23 -21.27 12.07
N HIS A 18 20.28 -21.08 12.99
CA HIS A 18 19.18 -20.13 12.79
C HIS A 18 19.73 -18.71 12.59
N LYS A 19 19.37 -18.09 11.46
CA LYS A 19 19.66 -16.68 11.20
C LYS A 19 18.37 -16.02 10.76
N ILE A 20 18.06 -14.89 11.37
CA ILE A 20 16.86 -14.11 11.08
C ILE A 20 17.25 -12.68 10.71
N ILE A 21 16.42 -12.07 9.86
CA ILE A 21 16.41 -10.63 9.63
C ILE A 21 15.04 -10.09 10.04
N ILE A 22 14.98 -8.86 10.54
CA ILE A 22 13.72 -8.17 10.77
C ILE A 22 13.18 -7.76 9.40
N SER A 23 11.96 -8.22 9.08
CA SER A 23 11.33 -8.05 7.75
C SER A 23 10.05 -7.21 7.82
N GLY A 24 9.96 -6.31 8.80
CA GLY A 24 8.85 -5.38 8.93
C GLY A 24 8.08 -5.45 10.25
N ARG A 25 6.89 -4.82 10.25
CA ARG A 25 5.96 -4.78 11.40
C ARG A 25 4.56 -5.21 10.98
N THR A 26 3.87 -5.92 11.87
CA THR A 26 2.54 -6.52 11.67
C THR A 26 1.39 -5.51 11.58
N LYS A 27 1.67 -4.19 11.46
CA LYS A 27 0.65 -3.14 11.47
C LYS A 27 0.29 -2.59 10.10
N HIS A 28 1.09 -2.87 9.07
CA HIS A 28 0.87 -2.38 7.70
C HIS A 28 0.78 -3.57 6.76
N PHE A 29 -0.45 -4.06 6.57
CA PHE A 29 -0.77 -5.13 5.63
C PHE A 29 -2.20 -4.99 5.12
N ILE A 30 -2.48 -5.60 3.98
CA ILE A 30 -3.83 -5.83 3.45
C ILE A 30 -4.05 -7.34 3.32
N ASN A 31 -5.09 -7.84 3.96
CA ASN A 31 -5.57 -9.20 3.86
C ASN A 31 -7.11 -9.17 3.87
N ALA A 32 -7.68 -8.61 2.80
CA ALA A 32 -9.12 -8.46 2.66
C ALA A 32 -9.74 -9.60 1.83
N PHE A 33 -8.93 -10.24 0.98
CA PHE A 33 -9.31 -11.28 0.04
C PHE A 33 -8.50 -12.58 0.21
N GLY A 34 -7.63 -12.63 1.24
CA GLY A 34 -6.72 -13.75 1.48
C GLY A 34 -5.39 -13.61 0.75
N GLU A 35 -4.92 -12.38 0.50
CA GLU A 35 -3.73 -12.05 -0.30
C GLU A 35 -2.47 -11.79 0.54
N GLU A 36 -2.61 -11.65 1.87
CA GLU A 36 -1.50 -11.44 2.81
C GLU A 36 -0.45 -10.38 2.36
N MET A 37 -0.90 -9.28 1.76
CA MET A 37 -0.02 -8.24 1.23
C MET A 37 0.65 -7.48 2.38
N MET A 38 1.95 -7.70 2.55
CA MET A 38 2.77 -6.99 3.54
C MET A 38 3.36 -5.71 2.96
N ILE A 39 3.77 -4.79 3.85
CA ILE A 39 4.43 -3.55 3.44
C ILE A 39 5.67 -3.78 2.58
N ASP A 40 6.48 -4.81 2.88
CA ASP A 40 7.66 -5.18 2.08
C ASP A 40 7.30 -5.54 0.63
N ASN A 41 6.12 -6.15 0.40
CA ASN A 41 5.67 -6.46 -0.97
C ASN A 41 5.31 -5.17 -1.70
N ALA A 42 4.57 -4.29 -1.03
CA ALA A 42 4.16 -2.99 -1.56
C ALA A 42 5.36 -2.11 -1.90
N GLU A 43 6.33 -1.97 -0.99
CA GLU A 43 7.51 -1.14 -1.19
C GLU A 43 8.34 -1.64 -2.38
N LYS A 44 8.61 -2.94 -2.48
CA LYS A 44 9.33 -3.50 -3.63
C LYS A 44 8.64 -3.24 -4.97
N ALA A 45 7.31 -3.39 -5.01
CA ALA A 45 6.55 -3.17 -6.22
C ALA A 45 6.50 -1.69 -6.63
N LEU A 46 6.39 -0.79 -5.65
CA LEU A 46 6.46 0.65 -5.87
C LEU A 46 7.86 1.08 -6.31
N ASP A 47 8.92 0.54 -5.71
CA ASP A 47 10.31 0.83 -6.08
C ASP A 47 10.58 0.43 -7.54
N ALA A 48 10.16 -0.77 -7.94
CA ALA A 48 10.28 -1.24 -9.32
C ALA A 48 9.51 -0.36 -10.32
N ALA A 49 8.30 0.07 -9.96
CA ALA A 49 7.50 0.98 -10.78
C ALA A 49 8.16 2.37 -10.88
N CYS A 50 8.73 2.88 -9.79
CA CYS A 50 9.50 4.13 -9.79
C CYS A 50 10.73 4.05 -10.69
N GLU A 51 11.53 2.99 -10.56
CA GLU A 51 12.74 2.79 -11.37
C GLU A 51 12.42 2.72 -12.87
N ALA A 52 11.36 2.00 -13.25
CA ALA A 52 10.98 1.83 -14.65
C ALA A 52 10.34 3.08 -15.28
N THR A 53 9.70 3.94 -14.49
CA THR A 53 8.97 5.12 -15.00
C THR A 53 9.67 6.45 -14.74
N GLY A 54 10.73 6.45 -13.93
CA GLY A 54 11.40 7.66 -13.44
C GLY A 54 10.58 8.42 -12.39
N ALA A 55 9.49 7.83 -11.88
CA ALA A 55 8.68 8.45 -10.84
C ALA A 55 9.40 8.47 -9.48
N THR A 56 9.00 9.37 -8.60
CA THR A 56 9.45 9.41 -7.21
C THR A 56 8.25 9.63 -6.31
N ILE A 57 8.06 8.71 -5.36
CA ILE A 57 6.95 8.75 -4.40
C ILE A 57 7.40 9.50 -3.16
N LYS A 58 6.55 10.41 -2.70
CA LYS A 58 6.74 11.14 -1.44
C LYS A 58 6.05 10.44 -0.27
N GLU A 59 4.78 10.08 -0.44
CA GLU A 59 3.99 9.34 0.56
C GLU A 59 2.84 8.59 -0.12
N PHE A 60 2.39 7.50 0.49
CA PHE A 60 1.27 6.72 -0.04
C PHE A 60 0.42 6.05 1.05
N THR A 61 -0.80 5.70 0.67
CA THR A 61 -1.64 4.77 1.42
C THR A 61 -2.42 3.88 0.46
N ALA A 62 -2.73 2.66 0.88
CA ALA A 62 -3.58 1.75 0.13
C ALA A 62 -4.57 1.01 1.03
N ALA A 63 -5.74 0.72 0.46
CA ALA A 63 -6.81 -0.01 1.12
C ALA A 63 -7.62 -0.85 0.12
N PRO A 64 -8.29 -1.91 0.57
CA PRO A 64 -9.19 -2.68 -0.28
C PRO A 64 -10.43 -1.87 -0.66
N VAL A 65 -10.92 -2.10 -1.86
CA VAL A 65 -12.28 -1.76 -2.32
C VAL A 65 -13.06 -3.06 -2.32
N TYR A 66 -14.03 -3.17 -1.42
CA TYR A 66 -14.86 -4.37 -1.32
C TYR A 66 -15.83 -4.45 -2.49
N MET A 67 -16.21 -5.70 -2.82
CA MET A 67 -17.18 -5.98 -3.87
C MET A 67 -18.52 -5.28 -3.62
N GLY A 68 -19.02 -4.59 -4.63
CA GLY A 68 -20.41 -4.14 -4.70
C GLY A 68 -21.29 -5.17 -5.39
N ALA A 69 -22.55 -4.82 -5.66
CA ALA A 69 -23.47 -5.68 -6.41
C ALA A 69 -22.96 -6.02 -7.84
N GLU A 70 -22.13 -5.15 -8.43
CA GLU A 70 -21.64 -5.28 -9.82
C GLU A 70 -20.11 -5.13 -9.95
N THR A 71 -19.37 -4.94 -8.86
CA THR A 71 -17.92 -4.68 -8.89
C THR A 71 -17.16 -5.75 -8.12
N LYS A 72 -16.07 -6.25 -8.69
CA LYS A 72 -15.16 -7.17 -7.99
C LYS A 72 -14.30 -6.40 -6.99
N GLY A 73 -13.64 -7.15 -6.10
CA GLY A 73 -12.70 -6.57 -5.15
C GLY A 73 -11.52 -5.98 -5.92
N THR A 74 -10.98 -4.87 -5.44
CA THR A 74 -9.71 -4.32 -5.95
C THR A 74 -8.95 -3.65 -4.80
N HIS A 75 -7.74 -3.18 -5.07
CA HIS A 75 -7.00 -2.30 -4.17
C HIS A 75 -6.98 -0.89 -4.74
N GLN A 76 -7.25 0.10 -3.91
CA GLN A 76 -7.09 1.49 -4.26
C GLN A 76 -5.83 2.04 -3.60
N TRP A 77 -5.00 2.68 -4.40
CA TRP A 77 -3.74 3.30 -4.03
C TRP A 77 -3.87 4.81 -4.17
N LEU A 78 -3.53 5.53 -3.11
CA LEU A 78 -3.44 6.98 -3.12
C LEU A 78 -1.97 7.36 -2.93
N ILE A 79 -1.39 8.01 -3.93
CA ILE A 79 0.06 8.28 -3.97
C ILE A 79 0.31 9.76 -4.22
N GLU A 80 1.07 10.41 -3.32
CA GLU A 80 1.65 11.73 -3.54
C GLU A 80 3.05 11.54 -4.15
N PHE A 81 3.25 12.09 -5.34
CA PHE A 81 4.53 12.01 -6.04
C PHE A 81 5.34 13.30 -5.84
N ASP A 82 6.65 13.16 -5.63
CA ASP A 82 7.59 14.27 -5.80
C ASP A 82 7.87 14.49 -7.30
N ASN A 83 7.97 13.39 -8.07
CA ASN A 83 8.05 13.41 -9.53
C ASN A 83 7.05 12.38 -10.09
N PRO A 84 5.94 12.81 -10.72
CA PRO A 84 4.94 11.87 -11.23
C PRO A 84 5.44 11.12 -12.48
N PRO A 85 5.00 9.87 -12.72
CA PRO A 85 5.30 9.17 -13.96
C PRO A 85 4.62 9.86 -15.16
N ALA A 86 5.21 9.74 -16.34
CA ALA A 86 4.60 10.24 -17.58
C ALA A 86 3.29 9.49 -17.94
N ASP A 87 3.19 8.21 -17.56
CA ASP A 87 2.01 7.38 -17.75
C ASP A 87 1.69 6.64 -16.44
N THR A 88 0.61 7.05 -15.79
CA THR A 88 0.11 6.46 -14.54
C THR A 88 -0.43 5.05 -14.73
N SER A 89 -0.94 4.72 -15.91
CA SER A 89 -1.43 3.37 -16.23
C SER A 89 -0.26 2.40 -16.39
N ALA A 90 0.81 2.83 -17.06
CA ALA A 90 2.05 2.05 -17.15
C ALA A 90 2.68 1.83 -15.76
N PHE A 91 2.73 2.88 -14.93
CA PHE A 91 3.19 2.79 -13.53
C PHE A 91 2.42 1.71 -12.75
N MET A 92 1.09 1.76 -12.79
CA MET A 92 0.26 0.80 -12.06
C MET A 92 0.36 -0.62 -12.59
N LYS A 93 0.52 -0.79 -13.90
CA LYS A 93 0.74 -2.10 -14.49
C LYS A 93 2.04 -2.73 -13.98
N ILE A 94 3.13 -1.96 -13.96
CA ILE A 94 4.44 -2.44 -13.48
C ILE A 94 4.37 -2.77 -11.99
N MET A 95 3.66 -1.95 -11.21
CA MET A 95 3.43 -2.20 -9.80
C MET A 95 2.61 -3.49 -9.56
N ASP A 96 1.50 -3.69 -10.28
CA ASP A 96 0.67 -4.91 -10.19
C ASP A 96 1.47 -6.15 -10.57
N ASP A 97 2.21 -6.11 -11.69
CA ASP A 97 3.06 -7.21 -12.15
C ASP A 97 4.12 -7.59 -11.09
N ASN A 98 4.78 -6.58 -10.48
CA ASN A 98 5.75 -6.83 -9.41
C ASN A 98 5.11 -7.35 -8.13
N LEU A 99 3.91 -6.89 -7.77
CA LEU A 99 3.19 -7.43 -6.62
C LEU A 99 2.89 -8.91 -6.81
N ARG A 100 2.46 -9.31 -8.01
CA ARG A 100 2.18 -10.70 -8.37
C ARG A 100 3.44 -11.56 -8.33
N GLU A 101 4.56 -11.05 -8.84
CA GLU A 101 5.84 -11.77 -8.77
C GLU A 101 6.33 -11.96 -7.31
N ASN A 102 6.12 -10.95 -6.46
CA ASN A 102 6.65 -10.95 -5.10
C ASN A 102 5.67 -11.51 -4.04
N ASN A 103 4.43 -11.83 -4.40
CA ASN A 103 3.42 -12.35 -3.49
C ASN A 103 2.53 -13.38 -4.21
N SER A 104 2.75 -14.67 -3.91
CA SER A 104 2.00 -15.77 -4.49
C SER A 104 0.52 -15.79 -4.12
N ASP A 105 0.17 -15.36 -2.90
CA ASP A 105 -1.24 -15.28 -2.48
C ASP A 105 -1.96 -14.17 -3.25
N TYR A 106 -1.31 -13.01 -3.43
CA TYR A 106 -1.81 -11.94 -4.29
C TYR A 106 -1.98 -12.39 -5.75
N ASP A 107 -0.96 -13.04 -6.33
CA ASP A 107 -1.05 -13.57 -7.71
C ASP A 107 -2.20 -14.57 -7.87
N ALA A 108 -2.41 -15.45 -6.88
CA ALA A 108 -3.52 -16.40 -6.90
C ALA A 108 -4.90 -15.69 -6.90
N LYS A 109 -5.05 -14.54 -6.23
CA LYS A 109 -6.29 -13.75 -6.25
C LYS A 109 -6.47 -12.92 -7.53
N ARG A 110 -5.36 -12.45 -8.12
CA ARG A 110 -5.31 -11.74 -9.41
C ARG A 110 -5.45 -12.68 -10.60
N TYR A 111 -5.23 -13.99 -10.43
CA TYR A 111 -5.31 -14.96 -11.52
C TYR A 111 -6.72 -14.99 -12.14
N LYS A 112 -6.78 -14.71 -13.46
CA LYS A 112 -8.02 -14.56 -14.25
C LYS A 112 -8.97 -13.47 -13.75
N ASP A 113 -8.50 -12.54 -12.92
CA ASP A 113 -9.29 -11.44 -12.36
C ASP A 113 -10.60 -11.93 -11.71
N ILE A 114 -10.63 -13.15 -11.15
CA ILE A 114 -11.89 -13.74 -10.65
C ILE A 114 -12.29 -13.11 -9.32
N THR A 115 -11.31 -12.88 -8.44
CA THR A 115 -11.55 -12.42 -7.06
C THR A 115 -11.02 -11.00 -6.83
N LEU A 116 -9.92 -10.63 -7.50
CA LEU A 116 -9.28 -9.33 -7.36
C LEU A 116 -9.00 -8.74 -8.75
N ASP A 117 -9.59 -7.58 -9.05
CA ASP A 117 -9.33 -6.81 -10.26
C ASP A 117 -7.99 -6.03 -10.18
N THR A 118 -7.61 -5.40 -11.28
CA THR A 118 -6.43 -4.53 -11.35
C THR A 118 -6.51 -3.40 -10.31
N PRO A 119 -5.39 -3.06 -9.65
CA PRO A 119 -5.37 -1.99 -8.66
C PRO A 119 -5.63 -0.62 -9.30
N GLN A 120 -6.32 0.24 -8.57
CA GLN A 120 -6.68 1.60 -8.99
C GLN A 120 -5.72 2.62 -8.37
N LEU A 121 -5.27 3.58 -9.16
CA LEU A 121 -4.45 4.71 -8.67
C LEU A 121 -5.26 5.99 -8.60
N VAL A 122 -5.12 6.68 -7.48
CA VAL A 122 -5.49 8.08 -7.31
C VAL A 122 -4.21 8.86 -7.03
N VAL A 123 -3.97 9.88 -7.83
CA VAL A 123 -2.85 10.81 -7.60
C VAL A 123 -3.28 11.81 -6.53
N ALA A 124 -2.53 11.86 -5.42
CA ALA A 124 -2.73 12.84 -4.37
C ALA A 124 -2.13 14.19 -4.79
N ARG A 125 -2.83 15.28 -4.43
CA ARG A 125 -2.28 16.62 -4.53
C ARG A 125 -1.06 16.79 -3.62
N GLU A 126 -0.20 17.74 -3.97
CA GLU A 126 0.94 18.10 -3.13
C GLU A 126 0.48 18.56 -1.74
N GLY A 127 1.14 18.04 -0.70
CA GLY A 127 0.86 18.34 0.70
C GLY A 127 -0.37 17.66 1.27
N LEU A 128 -1.05 16.76 0.55
CA LEU A 128 -2.28 16.11 1.03
C LEU A 128 -2.07 15.41 2.37
N PHE A 129 -1.04 14.57 2.46
CA PHE A 129 -0.76 13.80 3.66
C PHE A 129 -0.34 14.70 4.83
N PHE A 130 0.37 15.79 4.55
CA PHE A 130 0.74 16.80 5.53
C PHE A 130 -0.51 17.51 6.09
N ASP A 131 -1.41 17.96 5.22
CA ASP A 131 -2.66 18.62 5.61
C ASP A 131 -3.57 17.68 6.41
N TRP A 132 -3.60 16.41 6.06
CA TRP A 132 -4.35 15.40 6.79
C TRP A 132 -3.79 15.19 8.21
N LEU A 133 -2.47 15.07 8.36
CA LEU A 133 -1.82 14.98 9.67
C LEU A 133 -2.04 16.26 10.51
N LYS A 134 -2.03 17.43 9.85
CA LYS A 134 -2.36 18.72 10.45
C LYS A 134 -3.77 18.76 11.00
N LYS A 135 -4.76 18.35 10.19
CA LYS A 135 -6.18 18.29 10.59
C LYS A 135 -6.38 17.37 11.80
N LYS A 136 -5.64 16.27 11.88
CA LYS A 136 -5.68 15.33 13.01
C LYS A 136 -4.96 15.79 14.28
N LYS A 137 -4.38 17.02 14.30
CA LYS A 137 -3.49 17.51 15.37
C LYS A 137 -2.31 16.55 15.64
N LYS A 138 -1.90 15.81 14.60
CA LYS A 138 -0.79 14.84 14.63
C LYS A 138 0.47 15.39 13.95
N LEU A 139 0.53 16.70 13.76
CA LEU A 139 1.76 17.41 13.37
C LEU A 139 2.74 17.40 14.55
N GLY A 140 3.70 16.48 14.50
CA GLY A 140 4.74 16.30 15.51
C GLY A 140 4.61 14.98 16.28
N GLY A 141 5.75 14.28 16.43
CA GLY A 141 5.92 13.05 17.22
C GLY A 141 5.26 11.79 16.66
N GLN A 142 6.07 10.77 16.30
CA GLN A 142 5.78 9.33 16.00
C GLN A 142 4.51 8.93 15.19
N ASN A 143 3.63 9.84 14.81
CA ASN A 143 2.42 9.57 14.05
C ASN A 143 2.77 9.50 12.56
N LYS A 144 2.75 8.30 12.02
CA LYS A 144 2.92 8.05 10.58
C LYS A 144 1.58 7.77 9.93
N VAL A 145 1.46 8.12 8.64
CA VAL A 145 0.33 7.70 7.82
C VAL A 145 0.39 6.17 7.68
N PRO A 146 -0.71 5.45 7.90
CA PRO A 146 -0.77 4.02 7.62
C PRO A 146 -0.59 3.76 6.12
N ARG A 147 0.51 3.13 5.73
CA ARG A 147 0.82 2.82 4.32
C ARG A 147 -0.11 1.77 3.73
N LEU A 148 -0.47 0.76 4.52
CA LEU A 148 -1.42 -0.28 4.17
C LEU A 148 -2.46 -0.43 5.29
N ALA A 149 -3.73 -0.52 4.94
CA ALA A 149 -4.83 -0.70 5.88
C ALA A 149 -5.92 -1.65 5.33
N ASN A 150 -6.45 -2.50 6.20
CA ASN A 150 -7.59 -3.38 5.87
C ASN A 150 -8.93 -2.65 5.88
N ASN A 151 -9.01 -1.48 6.54
CA ASN A 151 -10.18 -0.63 6.52
C ASN A 151 -9.91 0.60 5.64
N ARG A 152 -10.99 1.26 5.25
CA ARG A 152 -10.94 2.43 4.38
C ARG A 152 -10.95 3.76 5.13
N GLU A 153 -10.95 3.76 6.47
CA GLU A 153 -11.05 4.96 7.29
C GLU A 153 -10.01 6.02 6.91
N TYR A 154 -8.77 5.60 6.66
CA TYR A 154 -7.68 6.51 6.33
C TYR A 154 -7.76 7.02 4.89
N ILE A 155 -7.94 6.11 3.92
CA ILE A 155 -7.96 6.48 2.50
C ILE A 155 -9.17 7.34 2.18
N ASP A 156 -10.35 7.03 2.73
CA ASP A 156 -11.58 7.79 2.44
C ASP A 156 -11.47 9.23 2.96
N GLN A 157 -10.90 9.44 4.15
CA GLN A 157 -10.62 10.79 4.68
C GLN A 157 -9.59 11.56 3.84
N LEU A 158 -8.60 10.87 3.29
CA LEU A 158 -7.60 11.48 2.41
C LEU A 158 -8.20 11.82 1.04
N LEU A 159 -9.04 10.96 0.49
CA LEU A 159 -9.74 11.19 -0.78
C LEU A 159 -10.68 12.40 -0.69
N GLU A 160 -11.47 12.51 0.39
CA GLU A 160 -12.33 13.67 0.64
C GLU A 160 -11.51 14.98 0.71
N LEU A 161 -10.35 14.94 1.38
CA LEU A 161 -9.45 16.09 1.48
C LEU A 161 -8.73 16.40 0.16
N ASN A 162 -8.56 15.39 -0.71
CA ASN A 162 -7.99 15.54 -2.05
C ASN A 162 -8.96 16.29 -2.96
N GLU A 163 -10.26 15.98 -2.88
CA GLU A 163 -11.31 16.64 -3.69
C GLU A 163 -11.60 18.07 -3.23
N THR A 164 -11.62 18.32 -1.91
CA THR A 164 -12.00 19.63 -1.34
C THR A 164 -11.04 20.76 -1.72
N ALA A 165 -9.78 20.47 -1.97
CA ALA A 165 -8.76 21.48 -2.30
C ALA A 165 -8.80 21.95 -3.77
N HIS A 166 -9.66 21.36 -4.60
CA HIS A 166 -9.89 21.78 -5.98
C HIS A 166 -11.00 22.85 -6.12
N ILE A 167 -11.51 23.38 -5.00
CA ILE A 167 -12.48 24.48 -4.92
C ILE A 167 -11.79 25.70 -4.30
#